data_AF-A0A538P0E6-F1
#
_entry.id   AF-A0A538P0E6-F1
#
_cell.length_a   1.000
_cell.length_b   1.000
_cell.length_c   1.000
_cell.angle_alpha   90.00
_cell.angle_beta   90.00
_cell.angle_gamma   90.00
#
_symmetry.space_group_name_H-M   'P 1'
#
loop_
_entity.id
_entity.type
_entity.pdbx_description
1 polymer ?
#
loop_
_entity_poly.entity_id
_entity_poly.type
_entity_poly.pdbx_seq_one_letter_code
_entity_poly.pdbx_strand_id
1 'polypeptide(L)'
;MIAEQVEEVNPDLVARDEDGKAYTVRYEAVNAMLLNEFLKEHRKVQELEAIAAKQEATAANQQKEIKALAASLKQQASQIQKVSAALEVIKPAPQTVLNNQ
;
A
#
# COMPACT_ATOMS: atom_id res chain seq x y z
N MET A 1 23.71 4.98 -37.80
CA MET A 1 24.63 5.46 -36.73
C MET A 1 23.83 5.90 -35.51
N ILE A 2 24.43 6.03 -34.32
CA ILE A 2 23.71 6.47 -33.10
C ILE A 2 23.08 7.87 -33.30
N ALA A 3 23.72 8.76 -34.07
CA ALA A 3 23.18 10.08 -34.39
C ALA A 3 21.85 10.03 -35.15
N GLU A 4 21.71 9.18 -36.16
CA GLU A 4 20.46 9.02 -36.93
C GLU A 4 19.30 8.53 -36.03
N GLN A 5 19.57 7.59 -35.12
CA GLN A 5 18.57 7.09 -34.17
C GLN A 5 18.15 8.15 -33.15
N VAL A 6 19.08 8.99 -32.70
CA VAL A 6 18.78 10.12 -31.81
C VAL A 6 18.02 11.21 -32.56
N GLU A 7 18.31 11.44 -33.84
CA GLU A 7 17.59 12.39 -34.70
C GLU A 7 16.11 12.02 -34.86
N GLU A 8 15.78 10.74 -35.02
CA GLU A 8 14.38 10.27 -35.10
C GLU A 8 13.58 10.54 -33.80
N VAL A 9 14.25 10.47 -32.65
CA VAL A 9 13.61 10.65 -31.33
C VAL A 9 13.57 12.13 -30.93
N ASN A 10 14.68 12.84 -31.13
CA ASN A 10 14.80 14.27 -30.84
C ASN A 10 15.91 14.91 -31.72
N PRO A 11 15.52 15.58 -32.83
CA PRO A 11 16.46 16.23 -33.75
C PRO A 11 17.34 17.31 -33.11
N ASP A 12 16.92 17.91 -31.99
CA ASP A 12 17.71 18.95 -31.30
C ASP A 12 18.95 18.39 -30.61
N LEU A 13 19.03 17.06 -30.44
CA LEU A 13 20.13 16.37 -29.79
C LEU A 13 21.23 15.93 -30.75
N VAL A 14 21.18 16.31 -32.02
CA VAL A 14 22.21 16.00 -33.01
C VAL A 14 22.84 17.25 -33.61
N ALA A 15 24.08 17.11 -34.09
CA ALA A 15 24.72 18.09 -34.96
C ALA A 15 24.67 17.57 -36.40
N ARG A 16 24.39 18.49 -37.32
CA ARG A 16 24.24 18.21 -38.75
C ARG A 16 25.42 18.77 -39.54
N ASP A 17 25.76 18.11 -40.62
CA ASP A 17 26.80 18.53 -41.56
C ASP A 17 26.26 19.57 -42.56
N GLU A 18 27.07 19.95 -43.55
CA GLU A 18 26.71 20.92 -44.59
C GLU A 18 25.56 20.45 -45.50
N ASP A 19 25.36 19.13 -45.62
CA ASP A 19 24.25 18.51 -46.35
C ASP A 19 22.98 18.37 -45.48
N GLY A 20 23.04 18.80 -44.22
CA GLY A 20 21.95 18.71 -43.26
C GLY A 20 21.74 17.32 -42.65
N LYS A 21 22.68 16.38 -42.84
CA LYS A 21 22.59 15.03 -42.28
C LYS A 21 23.16 14.97 -40.87
N ALA A 22 22.51 14.26 -39.97
CA ALA A 22 23.02 14.07 -38.62
C ALA A 22 24.32 13.26 -38.63
N TYR A 23 25.40 13.84 -38.12
CA TYR A 23 26.72 13.19 -38.10
C TYR A 23 27.23 12.88 -36.68
N THR A 24 26.73 13.57 -35.65
CA THR A 24 27.07 13.29 -34.25
C THR A 24 25.96 13.70 -33.28
N VAL A 25 26.00 13.13 -32.07
CA VAL A 25 25.10 13.46 -30.96
C VAL A 25 25.71 14.60 -30.14
N ARG A 26 24.87 15.54 -29.69
CA ARG A 26 25.23 16.58 -28.73
C ARG A 26 25.29 16.01 -27.33
N TYR A 27 26.35 15.26 -27.02
CA TYR A 27 26.49 14.56 -25.75
C TYR A 27 26.36 15.48 -24.52
N GLU A 28 26.85 16.72 -24.58
CA GLU A 28 26.66 17.70 -23.49
C GLU A 28 25.17 18.02 -23.24
N ALA A 29 24.37 18.18 -24.31
CA ALA A 29 22.94 18.42 -24.20
C ALA A 29 22.20 17.19 -23.65
N VAL A 30 22.60 15.99 -24.10
CA VAL A 30 22.07 14.72 -23.57
C VAL A 30 22.40 14.56 -22.08
N ASN A 31 23.65 14.82 -21.68
CA ASN A 31 24.07 14.71 -20.29
C ASN A 31 23.31 15.68 -19.37
N ALA A 32 23.09 16.92 -19.80
CA ALA A 32 22.29 17.89 -19.06
C ALA A 32 20.82 17.46 -18.93
N MET A 33 20.23 16.89 -19.99
CA MET A 33 18.88 16.32 -19.93
C MET A 33 18.82 15.10 -19.00
N LEU A 34 19.78 14.19 -19.09
CA LEU A 34 19.85 13.00 -18.23
C LEU A 34 20.03 13.36 -16.76
N LEU A 35 20.81 14.40 -16.44
CA LEU A 35 20.95 14.88 -15.07
C LEU A 35 19.61 15.40 -14.53
N ASN A 36 18.84 16.15 -15.34
CA ASN A 36 17.52 16.62 -14.95
C ASN A 36 16.55 15.45 -14.71
N GLU A 37 16.52 14.45 -15.60
CA GLU A 37 15.66 13.27 -15.44
C GLU A 37 16.09 12.42 -14.23
N PHE A 38 17.40 12.25 -14.01
CA PHE A 38 17.93 11.58 -12.82
C PHE A 38 17.48 12.27 -11.53
N LEU A 39 17.57 13.61 -11.47
CA LEU A 39 17.12 14.37 -10.30
C LEU A 39 15.61 14.26 -10.08
N LYS A 40 14.79 14.23 -11.15
CA LYS A 40 13.34 14.03 -11.05
C LYS A 40 13.02 12.64 -10.51
N GLU A 41 13.59 11.59 -11.09
CA GLU A 41 13.34 10.22 -10.65
C GLU A 41 13.87 9.98 -9.24
N HIS A 42 15.03 10.56 -8.87
CA HIS A 42 15.53 10.45 -7.50
C HIS A 42 14.57 11.08 -6.48
N ARG A 43 14.01 12.27 -6.77
CA ARG A 43 12.98 12.87 -5.89
C ARG A 43 11.74 12.01 -5.79
N LYS A 44 11.28 11.43 -6.90
CA LYS A 44 10.14 10.52 -6.91
C LYS A 44 10.40 9.26 -6.08
N VAL A 45 11.59 8.69 -6.17
CA VAL A 45 12.00 7.55 -5.33
C VAL A 45 11.98 7.93 -3.86
N GLN A 46 12.53 9.10 -3.47
CA GLN A 46 12.47 9.57 -2.08
C GLN A 46 11.03 9.76 -1.58
N GLU A 47 10.13 10.29 -2.42
CA GLU A 47 8.72 10.41 -2.08
C GLU A 47 8.06 9.04 -1.88
N LEU A 48 8.31 8.09 -2.78
CA LEU A 48 7.80 6.73 -2.68
C LEU A 48 8.32 6.02 -1.43
N GLU A 49 9.60 6.18 -1.08
CA GLU A 49 10.19 5.66 0.16
C GLU A 49 9.49 6.24 1.41
N ALA A 50 9.22 7.54 1.41
CA ALA A 50 8.50 8.19 2.51
C ALA A 50 7.05 7.69 2.63
N ILE A 51 6.36 7.50 1.50
CA ILE A 51 5.01 6.92 1.47
C ILE A 51 5.02 5.49 1.98
N ALA A 52 5.98 4.67 1.54
CA ALA A 52 6.11 3.28 1.98
C ALA A 52 6.34 3.18 3.49
N ALA A 53 7.26 3.98 4.05
CA ALA A 53 7.50 4.02 5.49
C ALA A 53 6.24 4.42 6.29
N LYS A 54 5.47 5.39 5.79
CA LYS A 54 4.19 5.78 6.40
C LYS A 54 3.14 4.67 6.33
N GLN A 55 3.08 3.95 5.21
CA GLN A 55 2.17 2.81 5.03
C GLN A 55 2.53 1.66 5.98
N GLU A 56 3.81 1.32 6.12
CA GLU A 56 4.28 0.30 7.06
C GLU A 56 3.92 0.65 8.51
N ALA A 57 4.13 1.90 8.93
CA ALA A 57 3.73 2.36 10.25
C ALA A 57 2.21 2.25 10.49
N THR A 58 1.41 2.61 9.48
CA THR A 58 -0.05 2.51 9.55
C THR A 58 -0.51 1.05 9.64
N ALA A 59 0.07 0.16 8.83
CA ALA A 59 -0.23 -1.27 8.85
C ALA A 59 0.14 -1.90 10.20
N ALA A 60 1.28 -1.52 10.78
CA ALA A 60 1.68 -1.99 12.10
C ALA A 60 0.69 -1.55 13.21
N ASN A 61 0.16 -0.33 13.14
CA ASN A 61 -0.86 0.15 14.07
C ASN A 61 -2.20 -0.59 13.87
N GLN A 62 -2.68 -0.73 12.63
CA GLN A 62 -3.89 -1.50 12.32
C GLN A 62 -3.77 -2.94 12.81
N GLN A 63 -2.60 -3.57 12.66
CA GLN A 63 -2.37 -4.93 13.13
C GLN A 63 -2.48 -5.04 14.67
N LYS A 64 -2.05 -4.01 15.42
CA LYS A 64 -2.22 -3.95 16.87
C LYS A 64 -3.70 -3.79 17.26
N GLU A 65 -4.42 -2.90 16.59
CA GLU A 65 -5.85 -2.67 16.81
C GLU A 65 -6.67 -3.94 16.54
N ILE A 66 -6.40 -4.63 15.42
CA ILE A 66 -7.07 -5.90 15.08
C ILE A 66 -6.81 -6.95 16.17
N LYS A 67 -5.59 -7.06 16.70
CA LYS A 67 -5.28 -7.99 17.80
C LYS A 67 -6.04 -7.64 19.07
N ALA A 68 -6.13 -6.36 19.42
CA ALA A 68 -6.90 -5.90 20.58
C ALA A 68 -8.40 -6.18 20.41
N LEU A 69 -8.96 -5.91 19.24
CA LEU A 69 -10.35 -6.21 18.92
C LEU A 69 -10.64 -7.71 18.96
N ALA A 70 -9.76 -8.54 18.41
CA ALA A 70 -9.89 -9.99 18.46
C ALA A 70 -9.88 -10.53 19.91
N ALA A 71 -9.03 -9.97 20.77
CA ALA A 71 -9.01 -10.32 22.19
C ALA A 71 -10.32 -9.92 22.90
N SER A 72 -10.83 -8.71 22.62
CA SER A 72 -12.11 -8.23 23.16
C SER A 72 -13.28 -9.12 22.72
N LEU A 73 -13.34 -9.50 21.45
CA LEU A 73 -14.36 -10.42 20.92
C LEU A 73 -14.31 -11.79 21.63
N LYS A 74 -13.11 -12.34 21.85
CA LYS A 74 -12.95 -13.59 22.60
C LYS A 74 -13.46 -13.47 24.04
N GLN A 75 -13.17 -12.35 24.70
CA GLN A 75 -13.66 -12.07 26.05
C GLN A 75 -15.20 -11.97 26.08
N GLN A 76 -15.80 -11.26 25.12
CA GLN A 76 -17.26 -11.16 25.01
C GLN A 76 -17.90 -12.53 24.80
N ALA A 77 -17.33 -13.39 23.93
CA ALA A 77 -17.82 -14.74 23.73
C ALA A 77 -17.84 -15.56 25.04
N SER A 78 -16.78 -15.45 25.86
CA SER A 78 -16.75 -16.10 27.18
C SER A 78 -17.77 -15.52 28.16
N GLN A 79 -18.01 -14.22 28.14
CA GLN A 79 -19.04 -13.59 28.98
C GLN A 79 -20.44 -14.06 28.58
N ILE A 80 -20.74 -14.12 27.28
CA ILE A 80 -22.01 -14.65 26.75
C ILE A 80 -22.22 -16.09 27.21
N GLN A 81 -21.20 -16.96 27.07
CA GLN A 81 -21.30 -18.35 27.54
C GLN A 81 -21.62 -18.45 29.03
N LYS A 82 -21.00 -17.62 29.88
CA LYS A 82 -21.28 -17.59 31.32
C LYS A 82 -22.71 -17.15 31.61
N VAL A 83 -23.21 -16.12 30.93
CA VAL A 83 -24.58 -15.63 31.10
C VAL A 83 -25.58 -16.69 30.63
N SER A 84 -25.33 -17.34 29.48
CA SER A 84 -26.18 -18.43 28.99
C SER A 84 -26.25 -19.60 29.98
N ALA A 85 -25.13 -20.03 30.55
CA ALA A 85 -25.10 -21.10 31.54
C ALA A 85 -25.88 -20.71 32.83
N ALA A 86 -25.73 -19.47 33.30
CA ALA A 86 -26.48 -18.99 34.47
C ALA A 86 -28.00 -18.99 34.22
N LEU A 87 -28.43 -18.61 33.00
CA LEU A 87 -29.85 -18.63 32.63
C LEU A 87 -30.43 -20.04 32.53
N GLU A 88 -29.66 -21.02 32.05
CA GLU A 88 -30.09 -22.43 32.01
C GLU A 88 -30.36 -23.01 33.40
N VAL A 89 -29.55 -22.64 34.39
CA VAL A 89 -29.72 -23.07 35.79
C VAL A 89 -30.97 -22.47 36.44
N ILE A 90 -31.46 -21.33 35.94
CA ILE A 90 -32.64 -20.62 36.48
C ILE A 90 -33.96 -21.17 35.91
N LYS A 91 -33.95 -22.08 34.90
CA LYS A 91 -35.19 -22.68 34.39
C LYS A 91 -35.91 -23.44 35.52
N PRO A 92 -37.12 -23.03 35.93
CA PRO A 92 -37.85 -23.71 36.99
C PRO A 92 -38.28 -25.10 36.52
N ALA A 93 -38.18 -26.09 37.42
CA ALA A 93 -38.68 -27.44 37.18
C ALA A 93 -40.18 -27.39 36.81
N PRO A 94 -40.68 -28.27 35.91
CA PRO A 94 -42.09 -28.33 35.59
C PRO A 94 -42.87 -28.55 36.88
N GLN A 95 -43.62 -27.55 37.34
CA GLN A 95 -44.59 -27.75 38.40
C GLN A 95 -45.73 -28.54 37.77
N THR A 96 -45.67 -29.87 37.91
CA THR A 96 -46.80 -30.74 37.62
C THR A 96 -47.91 -30.35 38.59
N VAL A 97 -48.91 -29.64 38.07
CA VAL A 97 -50.14 -29.38 38.79
C VAL A 97 -50.86 -30.71 38.90
N LEU A 98 -50.73 -31.38 40.05
CA LEU A 98 -51.53 -32.54 40.41
C LEU A 98 -52.95 -32.02 40.67
N ASN A 99 -53.76 -31.98 39.62
CA ASN A 99 -55.18 -31.69 39.72
C ASN A 99 -55.87 -32.92 40.33
N ASN A 100 -56.07 -32.89 41.65
CA ASN A 100 -56.87 -33.88 42.35
C ASN A 100 -58.32 -33.39 42.47
N GLN A 101 -59.19 -34.04 41.69
CA GLN A 101 -60.64 -34.19 41.80
C GLN A 101 -61.54 -32.96 41.57
#